data_AF-A0A932JML3-F1
#
_entry.id   AF-A0A932JML3-F1
#
_cell.length_a   1.000
_cell.length_b   1.000
_cell.length_c   1.000
_cell.angle_alpha   90.00
_cell.angle_beta   90.00
_cell.angle_gamma   90.00
#
_symmetry.space_group_name_H-M   'P 1'
#
loop_
_entity.id
_entity.type
_entity.pdbx_description
1 polymer ?
#
loop_
_entity_poly.entity_id
_entity_poly.type
_entity_poly.pdbx_seq_one_letter_code
_entity_poly.pdbx_strand_id
1 'polypeptide(L)'
;MERLKGIWKMLKRRPMSLLGFALIGAFLSVAILAPVLAPPEAGTRDEYIIPQTGYSPDPIRPSKEHLFGTTEQQYDLYYGMVWGTRTAFKVALKVVGFSVCLGILLGGAAGFYGGWVDEVIMRFTDVILAFPDLVLAVVIVAIMGPSLDHVMYSVMAVSWPSYARLMRGDVMSVKERDFVAAARALGASDARILFVLVGDGARKQWLQEHTRTLRLGNVLFLPYRPKERLAESLGLGWNLLGDAVRDILDPRQK
;
A
#
# COMPACT_ATOMS: atom_id res chain seq x y z
N MET A 1 20.06 -4.23 -16.09
CA MET A 1 20.89 -3.27 -15.32
C MET A 1 20.72 -1.81 -15.74
N GLU A 2 20.58 -1.48 -17.04
CA GLU A 2 20.37 -0.10 -17.53
C GLU A 2 19.13 0.60 -16.91
N ARG A 3 18.03 -0.12 -16.72
CA ARG A 3 16.82 0.42 -16.06
C ARG A 3 17.05 0.86 -14.60
N LEU A 4 17.86 0.11 -13.84
CA LEU A 4 18.20 0.44 -12.45
C LEU A 4 19.06 1.71 -12.38
N LYS A 5 20.01 1.88 -13.31
CA LYS A 5 20.81 3.10 -13.42
C LYS A 5 19.95 4.32 -13.74
N GLY A 6 18.96 4.17 -14.63
CA GLY A 6 17.98 5.21 -14.96
C GLY A 6 17.14 5.64 -13.76
N ILE A 7 16.60 4.67 -13.01
CA ILE A 7 15.83 4.90 -11.77
C ILE A 7 16.70 5.63 -10.74
N TRP A 8 17.94 5.20 -10.53
CA TRP A 8 18.87 5.82 -9.59
C TRP A 8 19.20 7.27 -9.95
N LYS A 9 19.40 7.57 -11.24
CA LYS A 9 19.65 8.92 -11.74
C LYS A 9 18.43 9.84 -11.60
N MET A 10 17.22 9.30 -11.76
CA MET A 10 15.97 10.04 -11.55
C MET A 10 15.68 10.27 -10.07
N LEU A 11 15.93 9.29 -9.21
CA LEU A 11 15.70 9.39 -7.76
C LEU A 11 16.60 10.45 -7.14
N LYS A 12 17.88 10.52 -7.55
CA LYS A 12 18.82 11.56 -7.11
C LYS A 12 18.40 12.99 -7.44
N ARG A 13 17.49 13.18 -8.40
CA ARG A 13 17.01 14.51 -8.80
C ARG A 13 15.84 15.02 -7.94
N ARG A 14 15.28 14.20 -7.04
CA ARG A 14 14.14 14.56 -6.18
C ARG A 14 14.50 14.37 -4.70
N PRO A 15 14.91 15.45 -3.98
CA PRO A 15 15.41 15.33 -2.61
C PRO A 15 14.35 14.76 -1.65
N MET A 16 13.07 15.07 -1.86
CA MET A 16 11.98 14.55 -1.03
C MET A 16 11.79 13.03 -1.17
N SER A 17 11.94 12.50 -2.39
CA SER A 17 11.84 11.05 -2.64
C SER A 17 13.03 10.29 -2.07
N LEU A 18 14.24 10.86 -2.17
CA LEU A 18 15.43 10.32 -1.52
C LEU A 18 15.27 10.26 0.00
N LEU A 19 14.74 11.32 0.62
CA LEU A 19 14.52 11.37 2.07
C LEU A 19 13.55 10.26 2.52
N GLY A 20 12.43 10.09 1.80
CA GLY A 20 11.48 9.02 2.11
C GLY A 20 12.09 7.62 1.97
N PHE A 21 12.82 7.36 0.89
CA PHE A 21 13.52 6.09 0.71
C PHE A 21 14.59 5.84 1.76
N ALA A 22 15.36 6.88 2.13
CA ALA A 22 16.36 6.79 3.18
C ALA A 22 15.72 6.47 4.54
N LEU A 23 14.59 7.11 4.85
CA LEU A 23 13.86 6.90 6.10
C LEU A 23 13.28 5.49 6.20
N ILE A 24 12.59 5.01 5.14
CA ILE A 24 12.09 3.63 5.09
C ILE A 24 13.25 2.64 5.17
N GLY A 25 14.34 2.89 4.44
CA GLY A 25 15.54 2.05 4.46
C GLY A 25 16.18 1.99 5.85
N ALA A 26 16.21 3.11 6.58
CA ALA A 26 16.72 3.17 7.94
C ALA A 26 15.88 2.31 8.90
N PHE A 27 14.56 2.49 8.92
CA PHE A 27 13.67 1.68 9.77
C PHE A 27 13.68 0.20 9.39
N LEU A 28 13.75 -0.12 8.09
CA LEU A 28 13.86 -1.50 7.63
C LEU A 28 15.19 -2.14 8.07
N SER A 29 16.27 -1.37 8.05
CA SER A 29 17.57 -1.82 8.54
C SER A 29 17.51 -2.11 10.05
N VAL A 30 16.87 -1.24 10.84
CA VAL A 30 16.63 -1.50 12.28
C VAL A 30 15.80 -2.77 12.49
N ALA A 31 14.72 -2.97 11.71
CA ALA A 31 13.87 -4.15 11.83
C ALA A 31 14.60 -5.46 11.48
N ILE A 32 15.47 -5.44 10.46
CA ILE A 32 16.26 -6.61 10.05
C ILE A 32 17.38 -6.89 11.05
N LEU A 33 18.06 -5.83 11.52
CA LEU A 33 19.17 -5.93 12.47
C LEU A 33 18.71 -6.02 13.92
N ALA A 34 17.41 -6.11 14.20
CA ALA A 34 16.87 -6.19 15.56
C ALA A 34 17.54 -7.27 16.43
N PRO A 35 17.80 -8.52 15.95
CA PRO A 35 18.47 -9.54 16.75
C PRO A 35 19.92 -9.21 17.11
N VAL A 36 20.56 -8.30 16.38
CA VAL A 36 21.95 -7.86 16.62
C VAL A 36 21.97 -6.59 17.46
N LEU A 37 21.04 -5.66 17.22
CA LEU A 37 20.93 -4.39 17.94
C LEU A 37 20.40 -4.58 19.36
N ALA A 38 19.42 -5.47 19.54
CA ALA A 38 18.81 -5.79 20.82
C ALA A 38 18.66 -7.31 20.92
N PRO A 39 19.74 -8.05 21.23
CA PRO A 39 19.69 -9.51 21.26
C PRO A 39 18.72 -10.01 22.36
N PRO A 40 17.88 -11.01 22.06
CA PRO A 40 16.96 -11.58 23.04
C PRO A 40 17.72 -12.33 24.14
N GLU A 41 17.18 -12.32 25.35
CA GLU A 41 17.79 -13.04 26.47
C GLU A 41 17.78 -14.56 26.25
N ALA A 42 18.85 -15.23 26.67
CA ALA A 42 18.98 -16.68 26.51
C ALA A 42 17.88 -17.42 27.28
N GLY A 43 17.13 -18.29 26.59
CA GLY A 43 16.03 -19.05 27.19
C GLY A 43 14.64 -18.40 27.05
N THR A 44 14.56 -17.22 26.42
CA THR A 44 13.27 -16.59 26.11
C THR A 44 12.50 -17.44 25.09
N ARG A 45 11.22 -17.71 25.38
CA ARG A 45 10.33 -18.46 24.45
C ARG A 45 9.87 -17.62 23.25
N ASP A 46 9.80 -16.30 23.42
CA ASP A 46 9.33 -15.36 22.42
C ASP A 46 10.19 -14.08 22.44
N GLU A 47 10.92 -13.85 21.36
CA GLU A 47 11.82 -12.70 21.16
C GLU A 47 11.07 -11.36 21.16
N TYR A 48 9.75 -11.36 20.94
CA TYR A 48 8.92 -10.14 20.92
C TYR A 48 8.51 -9.67 22.31
N ILE A 49 8.77 -10.46 23.36
CA ILE A 49 8.52 -10.05 24.75
C ILE A 49 9.64 -9.08 25.16
N ILE A 50 9.24 -7.90 25.62
CA ILE A 50 10.17 -6.90 26.10
C ILE A 50 10.72 -7.37 27.46
N PRO A 51 12.05 -7.41 27.65
CA PRO A 51 12.63 -7.82 28.92
C PRO A 51 12.24 -6.84 30.02
N GLN A 52 11.88 -7.39 31.16
CA GLN A 52 11.51 -6.66 32.37
C GLN A 52 12.69 -6.73 33.34
N THR A 53 13.28 -5.60 33.67
CA THR A 53 14.53 -5.55 34.46
C THR A 53 14.29 -5.43 35.96
N GLY A 54 13.03 -5.24 36.38
CA GLY A 54 12.64 -5.20 37.78
C GLY A 54 11.11 -5.13 37.97
N TYR A 55 10.69 -5.04 39.24
CA TYR A 55 9.27 -4.92 39.63
C TYR A 55 8.97 -3.60 40.38
N SER A 56 9.87 -2.62 40.28
CA SER A 56 9.64 -1.29 40.85
C SER A 56 8.65 -0.51 40.00
N PRO A 57 7.73 0.28 40.61
CA PRO A 57 6.87 1.21 39.88
C PRO A 57 7.64 2.42 39.30
N ASP A 58 8.87 2.67 39.77
CA ASP A 58 9.65 3.82 39.35
C ASP A 58 10.43 3.51 38.05
N PRO A 59 10.29 4.30 36.97
CA PRO A 59 11.07 4.12 35.75
C PRO A 59 12.55 4.45 35.96
N ILE A 60 13.45 3.69 35.33
CA ILE A 60 14.89 3.95 35.33
C ILE A 60 15.21 4.97 34.23
N ARG A 61 15.98 6.00 34.59
CA ARG A 61 16.47 7.01 33.64
C ARG A 61 17.48 6.40 32.65
N PRO A 62 17.67 7.00 31.45
CA PRO A 62 18.66 6.56 30.49
C PRO A 62 20.04 6.33 31.12
N SER A 63 20.59 5.13 30.91
CA SER A 63 21.88 4.67 31.44
C SER A 63 22.60 3.81 30.41
N LYS A 64 23.83 3.38 30.71
CA LYS A 64 24.57 2.45 29.83
C LYS A 64 23.91 1.08 29.70
N GLU A 65 23.17 0.67 30.74
CA GLU A 65 22.41 -0.59 30.76
C GLU A 65 21.05 -0.42 30.08
N HIS A 66 20.39 0.73 30.25
CA HIS A 66 19.12 1.07 29.62
C HIS A 66 19.27 2.32 28.76
N LEU A 67 19.68 2.16 27.49
CA LEU A 67 20.02 3.29 26.61
C LEU A 67 18.94 4.38 26.57
N PHE A 68 17.67 3.99 26.57
CA PHE A 68 16.52 4.91 26.57
C PHE A 68 15.74 4.93 27.89
N GLY A 69 16.25 4.24 28.92
CA GLY A 69 15.54 4.03 30.18
C GLY A 69 14.47 2.95 30.09
N THR A 70 13.64 2.87 31.13
CA THR A 70 12.58 1.86 31.25
C THR A 70 11.21 2.50 31.49
N THR A 71 10.15 1.73 31.25
CA THR A 71 8.77 2.10 31.61
C THR A 71 8.54 2.04 33.13
N GLU A 72 7.37 2.49 33.60
CA GLU A 72 6.92 2.34 35.00
C GLU A 72 6.85 0.88 35.47
N GLN A 73 6.80 -0.07 34.55
CA GLN A 73 6.83 -1.51 34.83
C GLN A 73 8.23 -2.11 34.59
N GLN A 74 9.24 -1.27 34.39
CA GLN A 74 10.64 -1.62 34.14
C GLN A 74 10.88 -2.43 32.85
N TYR A 75 9.98 -2.34 31.88
CA TYR A 75 10.27 -2.80 30.51
C TYR A 75 11.30 -1.91 29.82
N ASP A 76 12.30 -2.51 29.18
CA ASP A 76 13.36 -1.80 28.45
C ASP A 76 12.81 -1.12 27.18
N LEU A 77 12.91 0.22 27.13
CA LEU A 77 12.38 1.01 26.02
C LEU A 77 13.19 0.83 24.73
N TYR A 78 14.51 0.65 24.82
CA TYR A 78 15.36 0.47 23.65
C TYR A 78 15.03 -0.85 22.94
N TYR A 79 14.96 -1.95 23.71
CA TYR A 79 14.54 -3.25 23.21
C TYR A 79 13.14 -3.17 22.58
N GLY A 80 12.19 -2.55 23.29
CA GLY A 80 10.82 -2.36 22.82
C GLY A 80 10.72 -1.58 21.51
N MET A 81 11.53 -0.54 21.32
CA MET A 81 11.56 0.23 20.07
C MET A 81 12.19 -0.54 18.91
N VAL A 82 13.29 -1.26 19.15
CA VAL A 82 14.00 -2.03 18.11
C VAL A 82 13.12 -3.19 17.62
N TRP A 83 12.63 -4.03 18.54
CA TRP A 83 11.73 -5.15 18.20
C TRP A 83 10.35 -4.67 17.76
N GLY A 84 9.86 -3.57 18.35
CA GLY A 84 8.62 -2.90 17.95
C GLY A 84 8.66 -2.41 16.50
N THR A 85 9.81 -1.97 15.99
CA THR A 85 9.97 -1.61 14.57
C THR A 85 9.68 -2.80 13.66
N ARG A 86 10.18 -3.99 14.01
CA ARG A 86 9.91 -5.24 13.26
C ARG A 86 8.43 -5.62 13.32
N THR A 87 7.81 -5.51 14.50
CA THR A 87 6.37 -5.74 14.68
C THR A 87 5.54 -4.75 13.87
N ALA A 88 5.89 -3.46 13.85
CA ALA A 88 5.19 -2.44 13.09
C ALA A 88 5.18 -2.74 11.58
N PHE A 89 6.30 -3.19 11.00
CA PHE A 89 6.32 -3.63 9.61
C PHE A 89 5.42 -4.84 9.34
N LYS A 90 5.41 -5.84 10.24
CA LYS A 90 4.53 -7.01 10.11
C LYS A 90 3.05 -6.60 10.14
N VAL A 91 2.70 -5.75 11.10
CA VAL A 91 1.33 -5.21 11.26
C VAL A 91 0.94 -4.44 10.01
N ALA A 92 1.77 -3.48 9.58
CA ALA A 92 1.50 -2.65 8.41
C ALA A 92 1.30 -3.51 7.14
N LEU A 93 2.16 -4.48 6.90
CA LEU A 93 2.07 -5.34 5.72
C LEU A 93 0.78 -6.17 5.71
N LYS A 94 0.44 -6.78 6.86
CA LYS A 94 -0.77 -7.61 6.98
C LYS A 94 -2.03 -6.76 6.85
N VAL A 95 -2.14 -5.67 7.62
CA VAL A 95 -3.32 -4.81 7.66
C VAL A 95 -3.54 -4.14 6.32
N VAL A 96 -2.54 -3.43 5.80
CA VAL A 96 -2.67 -2.72 4.52
C VAL A 96 -2.85 -3.72 3.38
N GLY A 97 -2.10 -4.83 3.38
CA GLY A 97 -2.23 -5.87 2.37
C GLY A 97 -3.65 -6.42 2.30
N PHE A 98 -4.22 -6.79 3.45
CA PHE A 98 -5.60 -7.28 3.51
C PHE A 98 -6.61 -6.22 3.08
N SER A 99 -6.53 -5.00 3.63
CA SER A 99 -7.49 -3.94 3.35
C SER A 99 -7.46 -3.49 1.90
N VAL A 100 -6.28 -3.43 1.28
CA VAL A 100 -6.13 -3.15 -0.15
C VAL A 100 -6.70 -4.31 -0.96
N CYS A 101 -6.36 -5.57 -0.65
CA CYS A 101 -6.89 -6.72 -1.40
C CYS A 101 -8.43 -6.76 -1.34
N LEU A 102 -9.00 -6.66 -0.15
CA LEU A 102 -10.45 -6.67 0.06
C LEU A 102 -11.11 -5.46 -0.62
N GLY A 103 -10.54 -4.27 -0.46
CA GLY A 103 -11.03 -3.06 -1.11
C GLY A 103 -10.99 -3.14 -2.63
N ILE A 104 -9.91 -3.67 -3.21
CA ILE A 104 -9.79 -3.87 -4.65
C ILE A 104 -10.88 -4.84 -5.17
N LEU A 105 -11.10 -5.95 -4.46
CA LEU A 105 -12.09 -6.94 -4.84
C LEU A 105 -13.52 -6.39 -4.78
N LEU A 106 -13.90 -5.79 -3.65
CA LEU A 106 -15.25 -5.27 -3.44
C LEU A 106 -15.51 -4.01 -4.27
N GLY A 107 -14.57 -3.06 -4.27
CA GLY A 107 -14.66 -1.84 -5.07
C GLY A 107 -14.65 -2.12 -6.57
N GLY A 108 -13.80 -3.06 -7.00
CA GLY A 108 -13.74 -3.49 -8.39
C GLY A 108 -15.05 -4.14 -8.84
N ALA A 109 -15.62 -5.04 -8.02
CA ALA A 109 -16.92 -5.65 -8.30
C ALA A 109 -18.04 -4.60 -8.37
N ALA A 110 -18.11 -3.69 -7.39
CA ALA A 110 -19.08 -2.60 -7.35
C ALA A 110 -19.00 -1.72 -8.60
N GLY A 111 -17.79 -1.28 -8.96
CA GLY A 111 -17.57 -0.42 -10.14
C GLY A 111 -17.89 -1.12 -11.46
N PHE A 112 -17.54 -2.40 -11.59
CA PHE A 112 -17.68 -3.18 -12.81
C PHE A 112 -19.12 -3.61 -13.09
N TYR A 113 -19.77 -4.25 -12.12
CA TYR A 113 -21.13 -4.76 -12.29
C TYR A 113 -22.19 -3.65 -12.19
N GLY A 114 -21.97 -2.63 -11.36
CA GLY A 114 -22.94 -1.55 -11.15
C GLY A 114 -24.26 -2.04 -10.53
N GLY A 115 -25.30 -1.21 -10.63
CA GLY A 115 -26.67 -1.56 -10.24
C GLY A 115 -26.78 -1.97 -8.76
N TRP A 116 -27.46 -3.08 -8.49
CA TRP A 116 -27.71 -3.54 -7.12
C TRP A 116 -26.44 -4.01 -6.40
N VAL A 117 -25.45 -4.57 -7.10
CA VAL A 117 -24.18 -5.01 -6.52
C VAL A 117 -23.42 -3.81 -5.95
N ASP A 118 -23.36 -2.76 -6.76
CA ASP A 118 -22.78 -1.49 -6.36
C ASP A 118 -23.50 -0.90 -5.15
N GLU A 119 -24.83 -0.79 -5.23
CA GLU A 119 -25.65 -0.23 -4.15
C GLU A 119 -25.42 -0.98 -2.83
N VAL A 120 -25.46 -2.32 -2.82
CA VAL A 120 -25.29 -3.11 -1.58
C VAL A 120 -23.88 -2.92 -0.99
N ILE A 121 -22.83 -3.03 -1.82
CA ILE A 121 -21.44 -2.89 -1.36
C ILE A 121 -21.20 -1.47 -0.84
N MET A 122 -21.70 -0.46 -1.55
CA MET A 122 -21.51 0.94 -1.18
C MET A 122 -22.36 1.32 0.02
N ARG A 123 -23.57 0.78 0.19
CA ARG A 123 -24.36 0.97 1.41
C ARG A 123 -23.63 0.43 2.63
N PHE A 124 -23.05 -0.77 2.55
CA PHE A 124 -22.29 -1.34 3.65
C PHE A 124 -21.03 -0.52 3.96
N THR A 125 -20.32 -0.09 2.91
CA THR A 125 -19.16 0.81 3.01
C THR A 125 -19.54 2.14 3.69
N ASP A 126 -20.67 2.73 3.30
CA ASP A 126 -21.16 4.00 3.85
C ASP A 126 -21.52 3.88 5.34
N VAL A 127 -22.11 2.74 5.76
CA VAL A 127 -22.41 2.47 7.17
C VAL A 127 -21.14 2.42 8.01
N ILE A 128 -20.08 1.75 7.54
CA ILE A 128 -18.82 1.67 8.30
C ILE A 128 -18.17 3.05 8.39
N LEU A 129 -18.09 3.78 7.27
CA LEU A 129 -17.45 5.11 7.21
C LEU A 129 -18.25 6.21 7.92
N ALA A 130 -19.50 5.96 8.31
CA ALA A 130 -20.26 6.88 9.15
C ALA A 130 -19.72 6.96 10.58
N PHE A 131 -18.99 5.94 11.04
CA PHE A 131 -18.33 5.93 12.34
C PHE A 131 -16.88 6.43 12.19
N PRO A 132 -16.34 7.15 13.18
CA PRO A 132 -14.91 7.45 13.21
C PRO A 132 -14.08 6.16 13.30
N ASP A 133 -13.17 5.94 12.35
CA ASP A 133 -12.37 4.70 12.23
C ASP A 133 -11.70 4.28 13.54
N LEU A 134 -11.09 5.22 14.25
CA LEU A 134 -10.40 4.97 15.53
C LEU A 134 -11.39 4.47 16.60
N VAL A 135 -12.57 5.09 16.68
CA VAL A 135 -13.59 4.74 17.67
C VAL A 135 -14.10 3.33 17.40
N LEU A 136 -14.42 3.03 16.14
CA LEU A 136 -14.90 1.69 15.77
C LEU A 136 -13.83 0.62 16.03
N ALA A 137 -12.57 0.89 15.69
CA ALA A 137 -11.46 -0.03 15.98
C ALA A 137 -11.30 -0.30 17.48
N VAL A 138 -11.33 0.74 18.32
CA VAL A 138 -11.19 0.59 19.78
C VAL A 138 -12.36 -0.18 20.39
N VAL A 139 -13.59 0.03 19.90
CA VAL A 139 -14.76 -0.72 20.36
C VAL A 139 -14.63 -2.21 20.04
N ILE A 140 -14.18 -2.56 18.83
CA ILE A 140 -13.95 -3.96 18.46
C ILE A 140 -12.86 -4.59 19.34
N VAL A 141 -11.75 -3.89 19.57
CA VAL A 141 -10.68 -4.35 20.48
C VAL A 141 -11.19 -4.54 21.90
N ALA A 142 -12.02 -3.62 22.41
CA ALA A 142 -12.59 -3.72 23.75
C ALA A 142 -13.46 -4.96 23.93
N ILE A 143 -14.19 -5.37 22.88
CA ILE A 143 -15.01 -6.59 22.87
C ILE A 143 -14.13 -7.85 22.80
N MET A 144 -13.09 -7.83 21.96
CA MET A 144 -12.21 -8.98 21.75
C MET A 144 -11.20 -9.19 22.89
N GLY A 145 -10.87 -8.14 23.66
CA GLY A 145 -9.86 -8.15 24.72
C GLY A 145 -8.46 -7.78 24.22
N PRO A 146 -7.50 -7.57 25.15
CA PRO A 146 -6.17 -7.04 24.82
C PRO A 146 -5.31 -8.11 24.13
N SER A 147 -5.09 -7.93 22.82
CA SER A 147 -4.13 -8.71 22.05
C SER A 147 -3.73 -7.92 20.80
N LEU A 148 -2.45 -8.03 20.39
CA LEU A 148 -1.97 -7.42 19.16
C LEU A 148 -2.77 -7.91 17.94
N ASP A 149 -3.13 -9.21 17.91
CA ASP A 149 -3.91 -9.78 16.82
C ASP A 149 -5.33 -9.19 16.78
N HIS A 150 -5.96 -8.97 17.94
CA HIS A 150 -7.28 -8.33 18.01
C HIS A 150 -7.24 -6.88 17.51
N VAL A 151 -6.19 -6.15 17.85
CA VAL A 151 -5.96 -4.80 17.29
C VAL A 151 -5.83 -4.87 15.78
N MET A 152 -5.04 -5.81 15.25
CA MET A 152 -4.87 -5.97 13.80
C MET A 152 -6.19 -6.31 13.09
N TYR A 153 -6.95 -7.28 13.59
CA TYR A 153 -8.24 -7.66 13.00
C TYR A 153 -9.26 -6.51 13.04
N SER A 154 -9.27 -5.76 14.12
CA SER A 154 -10.12 -4.56 14.27
C SER A 154 -9.78 -3.52 13.21
N VAL A 155 -8.49 -3.22 13.02
CA VAL A 155 -8.06 -2.25 11.99
C VAL A 155 -8.34 -2.77 10.58
N MET A 156 -8.14 -4.06 10.31
CA MET A 156 -8.48 -4.68 9.03
C MET A 156 -9.98 -4.56 8.70
N ALA A 157 -10.85 -4.76 9.70
CA ALA A 157 -12.29 -4.69 9.53
C ALA A 157 -12.80 -3.29 9.16
N VAL A 158 -12.11 -2.24 9.60
CA VAL A 158 -12.55 -0.84 9.42
C VAL A 158 -11.86 -0.11 8.27
N SER A 159 -10.67 -0.54 7.83
CA SER A 159 -9.83 0.25 6.91
C SER A 159 -10.03 -0.06 5.41
N TRP A 160 -10.62 -1.19 5.06
CA TRP A 160 -10.89 -1.57 3.66
C TRP A 160 -11.90 -0.68 2.89
N PRO A 161 -12.93 -0.04 3.49
CA PRO A 161 -13.95 0.71 2.76
C PRO A 161 -13.39 1.86 1.93
N SER A 162 -12.38 2.57 2.43
CA SER A 162 -11.70 3.66 1.72
C SER A 162 -11.04 3.18 0.42
N TYR A 163 -10.40 2.01 0.46
CA TYR A 163 -9.81 1.37 -0.72
C TYR A 163 -10.89 0.88 -1.70
N ALA A 164 -12.03 0.39 -1.18
CA ALA A 164 -13.16 -0.01 -2.02
C ALA A 164 -13.75 1.17 -2.80
N ARG A 165 -13.97 2.31 -2.15
CA ARG A 165 -14.45 3.53 -2.82
C ARG A 165 -13.49 4.01 -3.92
N LEU A 166 -12.19 4.00 -3.63
CA LEU A 166 -11.16 4.40 -4.59
C LEU A 166 -11.19 3.48 -5.82
N MET A 167 -11.12 2.16 -5.62
CA MET A 167 -11.12 1.21 -6.71
C MET A 167 -12.43 1.25 -7.51
N ARG A 168 -13.58 1.45 -6.86
CA ARG A 168 -14.87 1.64 -7.53
C ARG A 168 -14.81 2.82 -8.50
N GLY A 169 -14.32 3.98 -8.04
CA GLY A 169 -14.18 5.18 -8.86
C GLY A 169 -13.27 4.94 -10.07
N ASP A 170 -12.14 4.28 -9.85
CA ASP A 170 -11.20 3.93 -10.93
C ASP A 170 -11.85 3.01 -11.96
N VAL A 171 -12.47 1.91 -11.54
CA VAL A 171 -13.13 0.96 -12.45
C VAL A 171 -14.27 1.62 -13.21
N MET A 172 -15.11 2.43 -12.55
CA MET A 172 -16.16 3.20 -13.23
C MET A 172 -15.60 4.12 -14.31
N SER A 173 -14.45 4.77 -14.07
CA SER A 173 -13.83 5.70 -15.03
C SER A 173 -13.25 5.00 -16.28
N VAL A 174 -13.00 3.70 -16.20
CA VAL A 174 -12.34 2.93 -17.27
C VAL A 174 -13.30 1.95 -17.95
N LYS A 175 -14.38 1.52 -17.30
CA LYS A 175 -15.30 0.49 -17.83
C LYS A 175 -16.03 0.88 -19.12
N GLU A 176 -16.23 2.17 -19.37
CA GLU A 176 -16.97 2.69 -20.53
C GLU A 176 -16.10 2.81 -21.80
N ARG A 177 -14.85 2.36 -21.76
CA ARG A 177 -13.94 2.51 -22.91
C ARG A 177 -14.14 1.40 -23.94
N ASP A 178 -13.97 1.75 -25.21
CA ASP A 178 -14.17 0.87 -26.37
C ASP A 178 -13.45 -0.48 -26.28
N PHE A 179 -12.29 -0.53 -25.61
CA PHE A 179 -11.55 -1.77 -25.45
C PHE A 179 -12.27 -2.81 -24.58
N VAL A 180 -13.14 -2.41 -23.64
CA VAL A 180 -13.92 -3.33 -22.81
C VAL A 180 -15.00 -4.01 -23.66
N ALA A 181 -15.67 -3.25 -24.52
CA ALA A 181 -16.64 -3.78 -25.48
C ALA A 181 -15.95 -4.72 -26.49
N ALA A 182 -14.77 -4.34 -26.99
CA ALA A 182 -13.97 -5.20 -27.87
C ALA A 182 -13.55 -6.51 -27.16
N ALA A 183 -13.05 -6.44 -25.92
CA ALA A 183 -12.67 -7.62 -25.15
C ALA A 183 -13.84 -8.59 -24.92
N ARG A 184 -15.05 -8.07 -24.65
CA ARG A 184 -16.27 -8.89 -24.55
C ARG A 184 -16.65 -9.53 -25.88
N ALA A 185 -16.57 -8.79 -26.99
CA ALA A 185 -16.85 -9.33 -28.32
C ALA A 185 -15.90 -10.47 -28.72
N LEU A 186 -14.70 -10.49 -28.15
CA LEU A 186 -13.70 -11.56 -28.33
C LEU A 186 -13.87 -12.73 -27.36
N GLY A 187 -14.88 -12.70 -26.49
CA GLY A 187 -15.19 -13.77 -25.55
C GLY A 187 -14.37 -13.74 -24.26
N ALA A 188 -13.73 -12.62 -23.90
CA ALA A 188 -13.06 -12.50 -22.62
C ALA A 188 -14.08 -12.54 -21.46
N SER A 189 -13.82 -13.40 -20.46
CA SER A 189 -14.65 -13.46 -19.24
C SER A 189 -14.59 -12.16 -18.45
N ASP A 190 -15.68 -11.78 -17.80
CA ASP A 190 -15.77 -10.59 -16.95
C ASP A 190 -14.67 -10.53 -15.87
N ALA A 191 -14.31 -11.67 -15.26
CA ALA A 191 -13.24 -11.73 -14.27
C ALA A 191 -11.86 -11.33 -14.86
N ARG A 192 -11.57 -11.77 -16.09
CA ARG A 192 -10.33 -11.42 -16.81
C ARG A 192 -10.30 -9.93 -17.15
N ILE A 193 -11.43 -9.38 -17.60
CA ILE A 193 -11.56 -7.95 -17.90
C ILE A 193 -11.36 -7.12 -16.63
N LEU A 194 -12.02 -7.51 -15.53
CA LEU A 194 -11.90 -6.84 -14.24
C LEU A 194 -10.45 -6.85 -13.73
N PHE A 195 -9.77 -8.00 -13.79
CA PHE A 195 -8.37 -8.10 -13.38
C PHE A 195 -7.45 -7.16 -14.17
N VAL A 196 -7.67 -7.05 -15.49
CA VAL A 196 -6.93 -6.13 -16.35
C VAL A 196 -7.25 -4.67 -16.04
N LEU A 197 -8.53 -4.33 -15.81
CA LEU A 197 -8.97 -2.98 -15.46
C LEU A 197 -8.37 -2.52 -14.12
N VAL A 198 -8.39 -3.38 -13.11
CA VAL A 198 -7.76 -3.17 -11.81
C VAL A 198 -6.26 -2.92 -11.96
N GLY A 199 -5.57 -3.75 -12.76
CA GLY A 199 -4.15 -3.58 -13.05
C GLY A 199 -3.82 -2.30 -13.84
N ASP A 200 -4.72 -1.85 -14.71
CA ASP A 200 -4.56 -0.63 -15.50
C ASP A 200 -4.86 0.65 -14.70
N GLY A 201 -5.82 0.61 -13.77
CA GLY A 201 -6.12 1.70 -12.83
C GLY A 201 -4.88 2.08 -12.00
N ALA A 202 -4.25 1.08 -11.38
CA ALA A 202 -3.00 1.25 -10.64
C ALA A 202 -1.87 1.86 -11.51
N ARG A 203 -1.82 1.48 -12.79
CA ARG A 203 -0.83 2.00 -13.75
C ARG A 203 -1.13 3.45 -14.17
N LYS A 204 -2.39 3.80 -14.39
CA LYS A 204 -2.81 5.15 -14.79
C LYS A 204 -2.60 6.16 -13.69
N GLN A 205 -2.87 5.82 -12.44
CA GLN A 205 -2.60 6.71 -11.31
C GLN A 205 -1.09 7.04 -11.24
N TRP A 206 -0.25 6.01 -11.35
CA TRP A 206 1.21 6.19 -11.44
C TRP A 206 1.63 7.08 -12.63
N LEU A 207 1.06 6.84 -13.82
CA LEU A 207 1.35 7.60 -15.03
C LEU A 207 0.89 9.06 -14.91
N GLN A 208 -0.27 9.33 -14.30
CA GLN A 208 -0.80 10.68 -14.17
C GLN A 208 0.00 11.52 -13.15
N GLU A 209 0.43 10.95 -12.03
CA GLU A 209 1.32 11.63 -11.08
C GLU A 209 2.69 11.93 -11.71
N HIS A 210 3.26 10.97 -12.44
CA HIS A 210 4.52 11.18 -13.17
C HIS A 210 4.37 12.22 -14.29
N THR A 211 3.27 12.18 -15.05
CA THR A 211 3.03 13.12 -16.15
C THR A 211 2.67 14.51 -15.66
N ARG A 212 1.99 14.67 -14.51
CA ARG A 212 1.74 15.99 -13.89
C ARG A 212 3.05 16.67 -13.50
N THR A 213 4.00 15.92 -12.92
CA THR A 213 5.33 16.48 -12.62
C THR A 213 6.13 16.85 -13.86
N LEU A 214 5.96 16.12 -14.97
CA LEU A 214 6.56 16.47 -16.26
C LEU A 214 5.86 17.67 -16.93
N ARG A 215 4.54 17.79 -16.80
CA ARG A 215 3.78 18.95 -17.31
C ARG A 215 4.10 20.23 -16.55
N LEU A 216 4.25 20.18 -15.23
CA LEU A 216 4.62 21.37 -14.45
C LEU A 216 6.05 21.87 -14.77
N GLY A 217 6.97 20.98 -15.14
CA GLY A 217 8.31 21.35 -15.60
C GLY A 217 8.37 21.92 -17.02
N ASN A 218 7.54 21.43 -17.94
CA ASN A 218 7.55 21.86 -19.35
C ASN A 218 6.59 23.01 -19.66
N VAL A 219 5.53 23.23 -18.87
CA VAL A 219 4.58 24.34 -19.08
C VAL A 219 5.22 25.70 -18.79
N LEU A 220 6.32 25.76 -18.02
CA LEU A 220 7.06 27.00 -17.77
C LEU A 220 8.09 27.34 -18.87
N PHE A 221 8.40 26.44 -19.82
CA PHE A 221 9.54 26.64 -20.73
C PHE A 221 9.40 26.15 -22.19
N LEU A 222 8.26 25.67 -22.67
CA LEU A 222 8.14 25.29 -24.09
C LEU A 222 6.99 25.97 -24.83
N PRO A 223 7.27 26.61 -25.99
CA PRO A 223 6.22 27.00 -26.92
C PRO A 223 5.51 25.75 -27.41
N TYR A 224 4.18 25.80 -27.39
CA TYR A 224 3.25 24.75 -27.77
C TYR A 224 3.68 24.05 -29.08
N ARG A 225 4.10 22.78 -28.99
CA ARG A 225 4.28 21.90 -30.15
C ARG A 225 3.20 20.81 -30.17
N PRO A 226 2.68 20.46 -31.36
CA PRO A 226 1.59 19.49 -31.51
C PRO A 226 1.95 18.11 -30.94
N LYS A 227 0.94 17.46 -30.34
CA LYS A 227 1.04 16.27 -29.47
C LYS A 227 1.69 15.05 -30.12
N GLU A 228 1.68 14.95 -31.45
CA GLU A 228 2.18 13.79 -32.19
C GLU A 228 3.71 13.62 -32.10
N ARG A 229 4.49 14.72 -32.11
CA ARG A 229 5.97 14.65 -32.14
C ARG A 229 6.62 14.34 -30.78
N LEU A 230 5.88 14.52 -29.68
CA LEU A 230 6.39 14.30 -28.32
C LEU A 230 6.45 12.81 -27.94
N ALA A 231 5.58 11.98 -28.54
CA ALA A 231 5.57 10.54 -28.29
C ALA A 231 6.74 9.80 -28.98
N GLU A 232 7.09 10.18 -30.21
CA GLU A 232 8.21 9.59 -30.96
C GLU A 232 9.58 9.92 -30.33
N SER A 233 9.77 11.16 -29.86
CA SER A 233 11.05 11.61 -29.30
C SER A 233 11.44 10.97 -27.96
N LEU A 234 10.49 10.34 -27.25
CA LEU A 234 10.72 9.70 -25.96
C LEU A 234 11.01 8.20 -26.07
N GLY A 235 11.00 7.61 -27.29
CA GLY A 235 11.25 6.17 -27.50
C GLY A 235 10.26 5.25 -26.78
N LEU A 236 9.17 5.81 -26.22
CA LEU A 236 8.07 5.09 -25.60
C LEU A 236 7.14 4.63 -26.72
N GLY A 237 7.56 3.59 -27.44
CA GLY A 237 6.68 2.91 -28.40
C GLY A 237 5.38 2.52 -27.70
N TRP A 238 4.25 2.84 -28.33
CA TRP A 238 2.87 2.52 -27.91
C TRP A 238 2.57 1.02 -27.80
N ASN A 239 3.60 0.18 -27.76
CA ASN A 239 3.50 -1.22 -28.13
C ASN A 239 3.19 -2.11 -26.93
N LEU A 240 3.24 -1.69 -25.67
CA LEU A 240 2.85 -2.60 -24.57
C LEU A 240 1.32 -2.79 -24.45
N LEU A 241 0.53 -1.76 -24.77
CA LEU A 241 -0.93 -1.91 -24.86
C LEU A 241 -1.27 -2.68 -26.14
N GLY A 242 -0.57 -2.42 -27.24
CA GLY A 242 -0.67 -3.17 -28.49
C GLY A 242 -0.31 -4.65 -28.34
N ASP A 243 0.76 -4.96 -27.62
CA ASP A 243 1.30 -6.31 -27.41
C ASP A 243 0.44 -7.09 -26.42
N ALA A 244 -0.03 -6.46 -25.33
CA ALA A 244 -0.98 -7.10 -24.41
C ALA A 244 -2.36 -7.32 -25.05
N VAL A 245 -2.83 -6.37 -25.87
CA VAL A 245 -4.07 -6.51 -26.65
C VAL A 245 -3.88 -7.57 -27.75
N ARG A 246 -2.72 -7.65 -28.39
CA ARG A 246 -2.35 -8.67 -29.39
C ARG A 246 -2.25 -10.06 -28.78
N ASP A 247 -1.67 -10.21 -27.58
CA ASP A 247 -1.62 -11.47 -26.82
C ASP A 247 -3.01 -11.90 -26.33
N ILE A 248 -3.90 -10.95 -26.01
CA ILE A 248 -5.30 -11.23 -25.66
C ILE A 248 -6.13 -11.60 -26.91
N LEU A 249 -5.77 -11.06 -28.07
CA LEU A 249 -6.44 -11.26 -29.37
C LEU A 249 -5.99 -12.49 -30.14
N ASP A 250 -4.85 -13.13 -29.80
CA ASP A 250 -4.29 -14.24 -30.58
C ASP A 250 -5.08 -15.54 -30.33
N PRO A 251 -5.84 -16.06 -31.32
CA PRO A 251 -6.62 -17.29 -31.17
C PRO A 251 -5.75 -18.56 -31.12
N ARG A 252 -4.42 -18.46 -31.29
CA ARG A 252 -3.48 -19.61 -31.29
C ARG A 252 -3.00 -20.05 -29.90
N GLN A 253 -3.37 -19.35 -28.83
CA GLN A 253 -3.01 -19.71 -27.45
C GLN A 253 -4.08 -20.55 -26.70
N LYS A 254 -5.00 -21.19 -27.43
CA LYS A 254 -5.88 -22.22 -26.88
C LYS A 254 -5.25 -23.60 -26.95
#